data_AF-A0A4P7NBX0-F1
#
_entry.id   AF-A0A4P7NBX0-F1
#
_cell.length_a   1.000
_cell.length_b   1.000
_cell.length_c   1.000
_cell.angle_alpha   90.00
_cell.angle_beta   90.00
_cell.angle_gamma   90.00
#
_symmetry.space_group_name_H-M   'P 1'
#
loop_
_entity.id
_entity.type
_entity.pdbx_description
1 polymer ?
#
loop_
_entity_poly.entity_id
_entity_poly.type
_entity_poly.pdbx_seq_one_letter_code
_entity_poly.pdbx_strand_id
1 'polypeptide(L)'
;MTTYAVTSATAALAFQGTYALQPSAEVPLLDGRRLELLQAMREESMFTVSTMLRTIGEDYINEGQYVGLGTDLVNDINKDFAVLLTHFDRSTFMSIVRGTLGYDSANRGINTSQINQDKQCPGTYVVTLSIRGRSGAFLTPDELDTFVQAIQRYIAAVRNCVSGDVDDDELDWVSEVDNAVGFYGISSQPKFRWASGEMGKAVTAGRGRPCGLKYHRLENLADQFAKMRDAAMLHGNSGSQPLRQSPLYVGCSSKAMCDRYKQHIPTNLAGDLNGSAKTWGFTICLLRTLGFSLDIHATPVLCIYKESQLDASEKLVTALCRSFCYQNGYNTVSPGGVKRVKDAGLLDNAKRHLALSDRVSDNASNMADMANAQLITMENAEAVQLLEQRYDRFAAEVKEHEEEVAKLEAMRAKTKEALDKLHTMLEENKATIHKYHAEAQLYERLKLLFGQLTVEHEHPSKRRRAE
;
A
#
# COMPACT_ATOMS: atom_id res chain seq x y z
N MET A 1 10.95 16.33 43.90
CA MET A 1 10.14 15.09 43.90
C MET A 1 9.57 14.95 42.51
N THR A 2 10.25 14.15 41.69
CA THR A 2 10.12 14.13 40.23
C THR A 2 10.05 12.66 39.84
N THR A 3 8.84 12.12 39.66
CA THR A 3 8.61 10.76 39.15
C THR A 3 7.23 10.70 38.50
N TYR A 4 7.14 11.18 37.26
CA TYR A 4 6.02 10.91 36.34
C TYR A 4 6.55 10.94 34.90
N ALA A 5 7.14 9.84 34.43
CA ALA A 5 7.50 9.70 33.00
C ALA A 5 7.73 8.26 32.50
N VAL A 6 7.46 7.20 33.28
CA VAL A 6 7.82 5.81 32.87
C VAL A 6 6.61 4.93 32.52
N THR A 7 5.37 5.41 32.69
CA THR A 7 4.17 4.58 32.46
C THR A 7 3.63 4.55 31.02
N SER A 8 4.19 5.32 30.09
CA SER A 8 3.64 5.40 28.72
C SER A 8 4.21 4.33 27.76
N ALA A 9 5.52 4.05 27.80
CA ALA A 9 6.15 3.14 26.85
C ALA A 9 5.78 1.67 27.10
N THR A 10 5.72 1.23 28.36
CA THR A 10 5.38 -0.16 28.72
C THR A 10 3.91 -0.48 28.46
N ALA A 11 3.01 0.48 28.69
CA ALA A 11 1.59 0.33 28.37
C ALA A 11 1.35 0.33 26.85
N ALA A 12 2.07 1.17 26.09
CA ALA A 12 2.01 1.17 24.63
C ALA A 12 2.61 -0.12 24.01
N LEU A 13 3.70 -0.65 24.57
CA LEU A 13 4.30 -1.93 24.14
C LEU A 13 3.42 -3.14 24.51
N ALA A 14 2.81 -3.14 25.70
CA ALA A 14 1.82 -4.16 26.08
C ALA A 14 0.57 -4.10 25.19
N PHE A 15 0.13 -2.90 24.81
CA PHE A 15 -0.98 -2.69 23.87
C PHE A 15 -0.63 -3.15 22.45
N GLN A 16 0.61 -2.96 21.97
CA GLN A 16 1.05 -3.40 20.64
C GLN A 16 1.23 -4.92 20.52
N GLY A 17 1.54 -5.62 21.62
CA GLY A 17 1.71 -7.08 21.64
C GLY A 17 0.40 -7.88 21.63
N THR A 18 -0.73 -7.27 22.01
CA THR A 18 -2.00 -7.99 22.24
C THR A 18 -2.93 -8.07 21.03
N TYR A 19 -2.71 -7.31 19.96
CA TYR A 19 -3.60 -7.35 18.80
C TYR A 19 -3.10 -8.32 17.74
N ALA A 20 -3.89 -9.36 17.50
CA ALA A 20 -3.70 -10.24 16.36
C ALA A 20 -3.79 -9.42 15.06
N LEU A 21 -2.78 -9.55 14.19
CA LEU A 21 -2.83 -9.08 12.80
C LEU A 21 -3.59 -10.08 11.93
N GLN A 22 -4.74 -10.53 12.41
CA GLN A 22 -5.59 -11.51 11.76
C GLN A 22 -7.05 -11.18 12.07
N PRO A 23 -7.98 -11.47 11.15
CA PRO A 23 -9.41 -11.45 11.43
C PRO A 23 -9.75 -12.25 12.69
N SER A 24 -10.77 -11.81 13.41
CA SER A 24 -11.30 -12.52 14.58
C SER A 24 -12.83 -12.37 14.66
N ALA A 25 -13.46 -13.16 15.52
CA ALA A 25 -14.89 -13.07 15.84
C ALA A 25 -15.35 -11.65 16.23
N GLU A 26 -14.47 -10.85 16.86
CA GLU A 26 -14.77 -9.50 17.35
C GLU A 26 -14.36 -8.38 16.38
N VAL A 27 -13.38 -8.65 15.50
CA VAL A 27 -12.88 -7.72 14.47
C VAL A 27 -12.77 -8.49 13.14
N PRO A 28 -13.92 -8.77 12.50
CA PRO A 28 -13.95 -9.73 11.40
C PRO A 28 -13.54 -9.16 10.05
N LEU A 29 -13.71 -7.85 9.80
CA LEU A 29 -13.41 -7.23 8.50
C LEU A 29 -11.99 -6.69 8.45
N LEU A 30 -11.03 -7.59 8.66
CA LEU A 30 -9.60 -7.28 8.63
C LEU A 30 -8.89 -8.07 7.54
N ASP A 31 -9.04 -7.63 6.29
CA ASP A 31 -8.52 -8.30 5.10
C ASP A 31 -7.65 -7.39 4.21
N GLY A 32 -6.99 -7.99 3.22
CA GLY A 32 -6.26 -7.32 2.14
C GLY A 32 -5.43 -6.11 2.60
N ARG A 33 -5.71 -4.95 2.01
CA ARG A 33 -5.00 -3.69 2.30
C ARG A 33 -5.05 -3.27 3.77
N ARG A 34 -6.08 -3.63 4.53
CA ARG A 34 -6.13 -3.28 5.96
C ARG A 34 -5.06 -4.05 6.73
N LEU A 35 -4.88 -5.34 6.46
CA LEU A 35 -3.83 -6.14 7.09
C LEU A 35 -2.44 -5.60 6.72
N GLU A 36 -2.22 -5.33 5.43
CA GLU A 36 -0.97 -4.76 4.94
C GLU A 36 -0.67 -3.41 5.61
N LEU A 37 -1.67 -2.52 5.76
CA LEU A 37 -1.50 -1.23 6.44
C LEU A 37 -1.15 -1.41 7.92
N LEU A 38 -1.75 -2.38 8.61
CA LEU A 38 -1.43 -2.66 10.01
C LEU A 38 -0.05 -3.32 10.18
N GLN A 39 0.36 -4.16 9.23
CA GLN A 39 1.72 -4.73 9.17
C GLN A 39 2.74 -3.63 8.90
N ALA A 40 2.50 -2.83 7.86
CA ALA A 40 3.31 -1.67 7.52
C ALA A 40 3.47 -0.79 8.75
N MET A 41 2.40 -0.48 9.48
CA MET A 41 2.53 0.27 10.72
C MET A 41 3.33 -0.48 11.79
N ARG A 42 3.12 -1.78 12.02
CA ARG A 42 3.81 -2.52 13.09
C ARG A 42 5.32 -2.61 12.85
N GLU A 43 5.70 -2.96 11.63
CA GLU A 43 7.06 -3.29 11.21
C GLU A 43 7.82 -2.06 10.76
N GLU A 44 7.12 -1.09 10.17
CA GLU A 44 7.69 -0.02 9.39
C GLU A 44 6.95 1.32 9.66
N SER A 45 7.54 2.45 9.30
CA SER A 45 7.03 3.77 9.68
C SER A 45 5.84 4.21 8.81
N MET A 46 5.34 5.42 9.05
CA MET A 46 4.40 6.10 8.13
C MET A 46 4.91 6.19 6.69
N PHE A 47 6.21 5.98 6.46
CA PHE A 47 6.81 5.92 5.13
C PHE A 47 6.26 4.74 4.34
N THR A 48 6.21 3.54 4.92
CA THR A 48 5.68 2.35 4.22
C THR A 48 4.18 2.51 3.95
N VAL A 49 3.43 3.12 4.87
CA VAL A 49 2.04 3.49 4.60
C VAL A 49 1.94 4.45 3.41
N SER A 50 2.86 5.40 3.28
CA SER A 50 2.87 6.36 2.18
C SER A 50 3.10 5.72 0.81
N THR A 51 3.92 4.67 0.74
CA THR A 51 4.15 3.94 -0.52
C THR A 51 2.93 3.12 -0.93
N MET A 52 2.15 2.63 0.04
CA MET A 52 0.92 1.88 -0.20
C MET A 52 -0.25 2.73 -0.72
N LEU A 53 -0.24 4.04 -0.53
CA LEU A 53 -1.33 4.92 -0.98
C LEU A 53 -1.60 4.81 -2.49
N ARG A 54 -0.55 4.53 -3.29
CA ARG A 54 -0.69 4.40 -4.73
C ARG A 54 -1.58 3.21 -5.05
N THR A 55 -1.26 2.09 -4.44
CA THR A 55 -1.96 0.83 -4.65
C THR A 55 -3.38 0.90 -4.12
N ILE A 56 -3.61 1.59 -2.99
CA ILE A 56 -4.98 1.89 -2.52
C ILE A 56 -5.74 2.72 -3.55
N GLY A 57 -5.09 3.73 -4.15
CA GLY A 57 -5.69 4.54 -5.20
C GLY A 57 -6.04 3.73 -6.46
N GLU A 58 -5.16 2.82 -6.88
CA GLU A 58 -5.41 1.88 -7.98
C GLU A 58 -6.59 0.96 -7.69
N ASP A 59 -6.74 0.47 -6.47
CA ASP A 59 -7.89 -0.35 -6.06
C ASP A 59 -9.22 0.43 -6.27
N TYR A 60 -9.29 1.70 -5.90
CA TYR A 60 -10.47 2.55 -6.16
C TYR A 60 -10.74 2.77 -7.66
N ILE A 61 -9.67 2.96 -8.46
CA ILE A 61 -9.81 3.12 -9.91
C ILE A 61 -10.37 1.82 -10.53
N ASN A 62 -9.86 0.67 -10.12
CA ASN A 62 -10.24 -0.64 -10.63
C ASN A 62 -11.68 -1.05 -10.21
N GLU A 63 -12.10 -0.67 -9.00
CA GLU A 63 -13.49 -0.86 -8.55
C GLU A 63 -14.50 -0.01 -9.36
N GLY A 64 -14.04 1.00 -10.11
CA GLY A 64 -14.87 1.91 -10.89
C GLY A 64 -15.73 2.86 -10.05
N GLN A 65 -15.63 2.77 -8.73
CA GLN A 65 -16.32 3.65 -7.78
C GLN A 65 -15.35 4.69 -7.24
N TYR A 66 -15.76 5.97 -7.26
CA TYR A 66 -14.94 7.08 -6.76
C TYR A 66 -13.56 7.19 -7.44
N VAL A 67 -13.51 6.97 -8.76
CA VAL A 67 -12.30 7.07 -9.59
C VAL A 67 -11.53 8.37 -9.35
N GLY A 68 -12.21 9.49 -9.06
CA GLY A 68 -11.57 10.76 -8.70
C GLY A 68 -10.70 10.65 -7.44
N LEU A 69 -11.21 10.04 -6.36
CA LEU A 69 -10.43 9.78 -5.15
C LEU A 69 -9.22 8.90 -5.45
N GLY A 70 -9.42 7.81 -6.21
CA GLY A 70 -8.32 6.91 -6.57
C GLY A 70 -7.24 7.61 -7.42
N THR A 71 -7.66 8.44 -8.37
CA THR A 71 -6.78 9.25 -9.22
C THR A 71 -5.96 10.23 -8.37
N ASP A 72 -6.60 10.90 -7.41
CA ASP A 72 -5.91 11.83 -6.52
C ASP A 72 -4.88 11.10 -5.67
N LEU A 73 -5.24 9.96 -5.07
CA LEU A 73 -4.30 9.12 -4.31
C LEU A 73 -3.10 8.70 -5.16
N VAL A 74 -3.30 8.26 -6.40
CA VAL A 74 -2.19 7.86 -7.29
C VAL A 74 -1.28 9.04 -7.65
N ASN A 75 -1.86 10.20 -7.97
CA ASN A 75 -1.13 11.33 -8.54
C ASN A 75 -0.51 12.27 -7.51
N ASP A 76 -1.13 12.45 -6.34
CA ASP A 76 -0.75 13.47 -5.35
C ASP A 76 -0.04 12.92 -4.10
N ILE A 77 0.37 11.63 -4.11
CA ILE A 77 1.15 11.01 -3.02
C ILE A 77 2.34 11.87 -2.59
N ASN A 78 3.00 12.54 -3.53
CA ASN A 78 4.24 13.28 -3.29
C ASN A 78 4.07 14.68 -2.70
N LYS A 79 2.85 15.13 -2.37
CA LYS A 79 2.63 16.50 -1.87
C LYS A 79 1.96 16.53 -0.49
N ASP A 80 0.62 16.59 -0.47
CA ASP A 80 -0.10 16.85 0.76
C ASP A 80 -0.38 15.55 1.55
N PHE A 81 -0.55 14.40 0.89
CA PHE A 81 -0.79 13.13 1.59
C PHE A 81 0.38 12.67 2.45
N ALA A 82 1.61 12.69 1.92
CA ALA A 82 2.81 12.31 2.68
C ALA A 82 3.00 13.21 3.91
N VAL A 83 2.79 14.52 3.76
CA VAL A 83 2.82 15.46 4.88
C VAL A 83 1.74 15.13 5.91
N LEU A 84 0.50 14.92 5.47
CA LEU A 84 -0.61 14.59 6.36
C LEU A 84 -0.41 13.26 7.08
N LEU A 85 0.28 12.29 6.47
CA LEU A 85 0.63 11.03 7.11
C LEU A 85 1.49 11.24 8.37
N THR A 86 2.40 12.24 8.36
CA THR A 86 3.21 12.57 9.54
C THR A 86 2.38 13.06 10.72
N HIS A 87 1.16 13.56 10.49
CA HIS A 87 0.29 14.07 11.55
C HIS A 87 -0.51 12.99 12.27
N PHE A 88 -0.55 11.76 11.77
CA PHE A 88 -1.36 10.71 12.41
C PHE A 88 -0.80 10.32 13.78
N ASP A 89 -1.67 10.26 14.77
CA ASP A 89 -1.39 9.47 15.96
C ASP A 89 -1.45 7.98 15.59
N ARG A 90 -0.40 7.25 15.93
CA ARG A 90 -0.26 5.83 15.59
C ARG A 90 -1.39 4.99 16.15
N SER A 91 -1.83 5.25 17.39
CA SER A 91 -2.93 4.50 18.00
C SER A 91 -4.27 4.80 17.32
N THR A 92 -4.52 6.06 16.98
CA THR A 92 -5.69 6.47 16.20
C THR A 92 -5.68 5.87 14.80
N PHE A 93 -4.52 5.88 14.10
CA PHE A 93 -4.36 5.27 12.78
C PHE A 93 -4.74 3.78 12.81
N MET A 94 -4.16 3.03 13.74
CA MET A 94 -4.44 1.59 13.88
C MET A 94 -5.94 1.35 14.16
N SER A 95 -6.54 2.19 15.00
CA SER A 95 -7.97 2.09 15.35
C SER A 95 -8.88 2.35 14.15
N ILE A 96 -8.56 3.33 13.29
CA ILE A 96 -9.38 3.63 12.11
C ILE A 96 -9.22 2.58 11.00
N VAL A 97 -8.01 2.04 10.80
CA VAL A 97 -7.78 0.97 9.81
C VAL A 97 -8.51 -0.30 10.23
N ARG A 98 -8.51 -0.61 11.53
CA ARG A 98 -9.26 -1.74 12.09
C ARG A 98 -10.77 -1.52 12.15
N GLY A 99 -11.24 -0.28 12.12
CA GLY A 99 -12.63 0.04 12.42
C GLY A 99 -13.00 -0.17 13.90
N THR A 100 -12.03 -0.13 14.81
CA THR A 100 -12.21 -0.35 16.26
C THR A 100 -12.23 0.95 17.06
N LEU A 101 -12.34 2.10 16.39
CA LEU A 101 -12.23 3.42 17.02
C LEU A 101 -13.16 3.62 18.23
N GLY A 102 -14.40 3.14 18.18
CA GLY A 102 -15.34 3.26 19.30
C GLY A 102 -14.90 2.45 20.52
N TYR A 103 -14.44 1.22 20.28
CA TYR A 103 -13.90 0.34 21.30
C TYR A 103 -12.61 0.90 21.91
N ASP A 104 -11.65 1.31 21.07
CA ASP A 104 -10.36 1.81 21.53
C ASP A 104 -10.51 3.17 22.24
N SER A 105 -11.48 4.01 21.84
CA SER A 105 -11.83 5.24 22.57
C SER A 105 -12.31 4.95 23.99
N ALA A 106 -13.22 3.99 24.16
CA ALA A 106 -13.78 3.63 25.46
C ALA A 106 -12.76 2.95 26.39
N ASN A 107 -11.82 2.18 25.83
CA ASN A 107 -10.86 1.37 26.59
C ASN A 107 -9.45 2.00 26.67
N ARG A 108 -9.33 3.31 26.40
CA ARG A 108 -8.05 4.06 26.43
C ARG A 108 -6.98 3.49 25.49
N GLY A 109 -7.41 2.84 24.41
CA GLY A 109 -6.55 2.37 23.32
C GLY A 109 -6.07 3.50 22.40
N ILE A 110 -6.59 4.71 22.54
CA ILE A 110 -6.14 5.90 21.81
C ILE A 110 -5.65 7.03 22.73
N ASN A 111 -4.72 7.83 22.21
CA ASN A 111 -4.17 9.00 22.90
C ASN A 111 -5.18 10.17 22.98
N THR A 112 -5.93 10.22 24.08
CA THR A 112 -6.98 11.24 24.29
C THR A 112 -6.44 12.66 24.54
N SER A 113 -5.21 12.84 25.04
CA SER A 113 -4.67 14.18 25.26
C SER A 113 -4.41 14.90 23.94
N GLN A 114 -3.88 14.18 22.95
CA GLN A 114 -3.65 14.72 21.62
C GLN A 114 -4.96 15.07 20.91
N ILE A 115 -5.92 14.15 20.94
CA ILE A 115 -7.27 14.35 20.41
C ILE A 115 -7.90 15.63 20.97
N ASN A 116 -7.72 15.88 22.27
CA ASN A 116 -8.26 17.07 22.91
C ASN A 116 -7.63 18.38 22.43
N GLN A 117 -6.38 18.37 21.98
CA GLN A 117 -5.71 19.53 21.39
C GLN A 117 -6.13 19.69 19.92
N ASP A 118 -6.13 18.60 19.16
CA ASP A 118 -6.44 18.57 17.73
C ASP A 118 -7.86 19.07 17.43
N LYS A 119 -8.82 18.85 18.34
CA LYS A 119 -10.25 19.20 18.13
C LYS A 119 -10.52 20.69 17.86
N GLN A 120 -9.62 21.57 18.29
CA GLN A 120 -9.73 23.02 18.08
C GLN A 120 -9.17 23.47 16.73
N CYS A 121 -8.51 22.58 15.98
CA CYS A 121 -7.96 22.87 14.66
C CYS A 121 -8.98 22.58 13.54
N PRO A 122 -8.79 23.16 12.34
CA PRO A 122 -9.48 22.69 11.15
C PRO A 122 -8.86 21.36 10.68
N GLY A 123 -9.64 20.58 9.95
CA GLY A 123 -9.17 19.32 9.40
C GLY A 123 -10.23 18.23 9.37
N THR A 124 -9.79 16.99 9.52
CA THR A 124 -10.62 15.78 9.34
C THR A 124 -10.79 15.01 10.64
N TYR A 125 -12.03 14.61 10.90
CA TYR A 125 -12.43 13.82 12.05
C TYR A 125 -13.16 12.55 11.59
N VAL A 126 -13.15 11.55 12.46
CA VAL A 126 -13.90 10.31 12.30
C VAL A 126 -14.95 10.23 13.39
N VAL A 127 -16.14 9.78 13.02
CA VAL A 127 -17.23 9.50 13.96
C VAL A 127 -17.61 8.03 13.83
N THR A 128 -17.88 7.41 14.97
CA THR A 128 -18.45 6.07 15.04
C THR A 128 -19.37 5.95 16.24
N LEU A 129 -20.04 4.82 16.37
CA LEU A 129 -21.00 4.56 17.42
C LEU A 129 -20.77 3.19 18.05
N SER A 130 -21.18 3.07 19.30
CA SER A 130 -21.14 1.84 20.09
C SER A 130 -22.42 1.71 20.89
N ILE A 131 -22.70 0.51 21.42
CA ILE A 131 -23.84 0.29 22.28
C ILE A 131 -23.47 0.65 23.72
N ARG A 132 -24.29 1.50 24.33
CA ARG A 132 -24.09 1.96 25.70
C ARG A 132 -24.06 0.77 26.65
N GLY A 133 -23.09 0.79 27.57
CA GLY A 133 -22.88 -0.30 28.52
C GLY A 133 -22.07 -1.48 27.98
N ARG A 134 -21.57 -1.42 26.73
CA ARG A 134 -20.69 -2.46 26.14
C ARG A 134 -19.24 -2.02 25.96
N SER A 135 -18.78 -1.05 26.74
CA SER A 135 -17.38 -0.57 26.72
C SER A 135 -16.87 -0.26 25.30
N GLY A 136 -17.67 0.45 24.51
CA GLY A 136 -17.31 0.84 23.14
C GLY A 136 -17.51 -0.26 22.08
N ALA A 137 -17.94 -1.47 22.46
CA ALA A 137 -18.33 -2.50 21.51
C ALA A 137 -19.68 -2.18 20.83
N PHE A 138 -19.84 -2.73 19.63
CA PHE A 138 -20.97 -2.52 18.74
C PHE A 138 -22.00 -3.64 18.89
N LEU A 139 -22.75 -3.92 17.82
CA LEU A 139 -23.75 -4.99 17.77
C LEU A 139 -23.08 -6.36 17.79
N THR A 140 -23.85 -7.35 18.22
CA THR A 140 -23.56 -8.78 18.03
C THR A 140 -24.01 -9.22 16.62
N PRO A 141 -23.59 -10.39 16.11
CA PRO A 141 -24.09 -10.88 14.83
C PRO A 141 -25.62 -11.09 14.79
N ASP A 142 -26.25 -11.54 15.87
CA ASP A 142 -27.72 -11.71 15.91
C ASP A 142 -28.45 -10.37 15.83
N GLU A 143 -27.90 -9.35 16.49
CA GLU A 143 -28.44 -8.00 16.42
C GLU A 143 -28.17 -7.34 15.06
N LEU A 144 -27.04 -7.65 14.41
CA LEU A 144 -26.77 -7.23 13.03
C LEU A 144 -27.79 -7.83 12.07
N ASP A 145 -28.16 -9.10 12.24
CA ASP A 145 -29.20 -9.73 11.42
C ASP A 145 -30.54 -9.01 11.58
N THR A 146 -30.96 -8.77 12.82
CA THR A 146 -32.17 -7.99 13.14
C THR A 146 -32.11 -6.60 12.53
N PHE A 147 -30.95 -5.94 12.61
CA PHE A 147 -30.73 -4.62 12.05
C PHE A 147 -30.84 -4.62 10.51
N VAL A 148 -30.22 -5.59 9.83
CA VAL A 148 -30.30 -5.76 8.37
C VAL A 148 -31.75 -5.97 7.93
N GLN A 149 -32.49 -6.85 8.60
CA GLN A 149 -33.91 -7.07 8.33
C GLN A 149 -34.73 -5.79 8.50
N ALA A 150 -34.44 -4.99 9.53
CA ALA A 150 -35.10 -3.71 9.75
C ALA A 150 -34.77 -2.69 8.65
N ILE A 151 -33.53 -2.64 8.15
CA ILE A 151 -33.19 -1.81 6.97
C ILE A 151 -34.02 -2.24 5.75
N GLN A 152 -34.10 -3.55 5.50
CA GLN A 152 -34.86 -4.10 4.38
C GLN A 152 -36.37 -3.82 4.49
N ARG A 153 -36.94 -3.94 5.70
CA ARG A 153 -38.33 -3.55 5.99
C ARG A 153 -38.57 -2.08 5.68
N TYR A 154 -37.66 -1.19 6.10
CA TYR A 154 -37.76 0.24 5.80
C TYR A 154 -37.72 0.50 4.29
N ILE A 155 -36.81 -0.13 3.55
CA ILE A 155 -36.74 -0.01 2.08
C ILE A 155 -38.05 -0.49 1.43
N ALA A 156 -38.59 -1.62 1.88
CA ALA A 156 -39.83 -2.19 1.36
C ALA A 156 -41.04 -1.28 1.62
N ALA A 157 -41.22 -0.79 2.85
CA ALA A 157 -42.30 0.13 3.22
C ALA A 157 -42.24 1.43 2.41
N VAL A 158 -41.03 1.98 2.23
CA VAL A 158 -40.85 3.18 1.38
C VAL A 158 -41.21 2.89 -0.08
N ARG A 159 -40.87 1.71 -0.62
CA ARG A 159 -41.27 1.30 -1.98
C ARG A 159 -42.79 1.17 -2.13
N ASN A 160 -43.43 0.49 -1.17
CA ASN A 160 -44.87 0.26 -1.14
C ASN A 160 -45.64 1.58 -1.05
N CYS A 161 -45.16 2.53 -0.23
CA CYS A 161 -45.78 3.86 -0.15
C CYS A 161 -45.69 4.62 -1.48
N VAL A 162 -44.61 4.46 -2.23
CA VAL A 162 -44.48 5.09 -3.55
C VAL A 162 -45.36 4.40 -4.61
N SER A 163 -45.61 3.08 -4.49
CA SER A 163 -46.56 2.38 -5.38
C SER A 163 -48.02 2.62 -5.02
N GLY A 164 -48.31 3.10 -3.80
CA GLY A 164 -49.67 3.32 -3.29
C GLY A 164 -50.25 2.12 -2.54
N ASP A 165 -49.43 1.11 -2.24
CA ASP A 165 -49.83 -0.18 -1.63
C ASP A 165 -49.30 -0.33 -0.19
N VAL A 166 -49.40 0.71 0.63
CA VAL A 166 -48.80 0.68 1.97
C VAL A 166 -49.84 0.48 3.06
N ASP A 167 -49.48 -0.34 4.04
CA ASP A 167 -50.22 -0.56 5.27
C ASP A 167 -49.99 0.60 6.25
N ASP A 168 -51.02 1.01 6.99
CA ASP A 168 -50.93 2.13 7.94
C ASP A 168 -49.92 1.81 9.05
N ASP A 169 -49.85 0.55 9.51
CA ASP A 169 -48.88 0.09 10.51
C ASP A 169 -47.43 0.19 9.99
N GLU A 170 -47.20 -0.03 8.69
CA GLU A 170 -45.87 0.15 8.08
C GLU A 170 -45.49 1.62 8.01
N LEU A 171 -46.43 2.50 7.69
CA LEU A 171 -46.21 3.95 7.66
C LEU A 171 -45.90 4.51 9.05
N ASP A 172 -46.64 4.06 10.07
CA ASP A 172 -46.41 4.46 11.45
C ASP A 172 -45.02 4.05 11.93
N TRP A 173 -44.61 2.81 11.61
CA TRP A 173 -43.26 2.34 11.95
C TRP A 173 -42.15 3.11 11.19
N VAL A 174 -42.33 3.41 9.90
CA VAL A 174 -41.38 4.24 9.14
C VAL A 174 -41.31 5.65 9.72
N SER A 175 -42.44 6.23 10.11
CA SER A 175 -42.53 7.53 10.78
C SER A 175 -41.80 7.52 12.12
N GLU A 176 -41.94 6.43 12.89
CA GLU A 176 -41.21 6.23 14.14
C GLU A 176 -39.69 6.24 13.89
N VAL A 177 -39.20 5.51 12.88
CA VAL A 177 -37.78 5.49 12.50
C VAL A 177 -37.31 6.90 12.09
N ASP A 178 -38.03 7.59 11.20
CA ASP A 178 -37.65 8.92 10.72
C ASP A 178 -37.54 9.97 11.83
N ASN A 179 -38.35 9.81 12.89
CA ASN A 179 -38.49 10.74 14.01
C ASN A 179 -37.85 10.25 15.32
N ALA A 180 -37.19 9.08 15.34
CA ALA A 180 -36.53 8.53 16.53
C ALA A 180 -35.44 9.47 17.10
N VAL A 181 -34.88 10.35 16.26
CA VAL A 181 -33.98 11.44 16.67
C VAL A 181 -34.37 12.75 16.03
N GLY A 182 -34.95 13.61 16.88
CA GLY A 182 -35.42 14.93 16.48
C GLY A 182 -36.68 14.85 15.62
N PHE A 183 -37.55 15.83 15.78
CA PHE A 183 -38.76 15.90 15.00
C PHE A 183 -38.47 16.44 13.59
N TYR A 184 -38.82 15.66 12.57
CA TYR A 184 -38.84 16.11 11.19
C TYR A 184 -40.29 16.50 10.87
N GLY A 185 -40.54 17.81 10.77
CA GLY A 185 -41.90 18.38 10.74
C GLY A 185 -42.86 17.64 9.82
N ILE A 186 -44.10 17.48 10.30
CA ILE A 186 -45.22 16.89 9.55
C ILE A 186 -45.53 17.81 8.36
N SER A 187 -44.93 17.55 7.21
CA SER A 187 -45.47 18.06 5.96
C SER A 187 -46.57 17.13 5.49
N SER A 188 -47.58 17.65 4.81
CA SER A 188 -48.75 16.92 4.28
C SER A 188 -48.44 15.81 3.25
N GLN A 189 -47.16 15.52 2.99
CA GLN A 189 -46.73 14.38 2.19
C GLN A 189 -45.70 13.55 2.96
N PRO A 190 -45.72 12.21 2.82
CA PRO A 190 -44.74 11.32 3.43
C PRO A 190 -43.35 11.65 2.85
N LYS A 191 -42.58 12.43 3.61
CA LYS A 191 -41.19 12.72 3.27
C LYS A 191 -40.34 11.75 4.06
N PHE A 192 -40.04 10.62 3.45
CA PHE A 192 -39.07 9.66 3.97
C PHE A 192 -37.71 10.33 4.14
N ARG A 193 -37.41 10.76 5.37
CA ARG A 193 -36.30 11.66 5.69
C ARG A 193 -34.98 11.05 5.25
N TRP A 194 -34.83 9.75 5.46
CA TRP A 194 -33.59 9.03 5.19
C TRP A 194 -33.50 8.46 3.77
N ALA A 195 -34.64 8.20 3.13
CA ALA A 195 -34.70 7.82 1.70
C ALA A 195 -34.76 9.04 0.75
N SER A 196 -34.84 10.26 1.30
CA SER A 196 -34.91 11.49 0.49
C SER A 196 -33.69 11.64 -0.42
N GLY A 197 -33.95 12.00 -1.69
CA GLY A 197 -32.94 12.11 -2.74
C GLY A 197 -32.68 10.82 -3.53
N GLU A 198 -33.08 9.65 -3.02
CA GLU A 198 -33.07 8.38 -3.80
C GLU A 198 -34.35 8.22 -4.62
N MET A 199 -35.43 8.88 -4.19
CA MET A 199 -36.69 9.00 -4.93
C MET A 199 -36.60 9.94 -6.15
N GLY A 200 -35.39 10.36 -6.52
CA GLY A 200 -35.16 11.44 -7.46
C GLY A 200 -35.63 11.09 -8.87
N LYS A 201 -36.55 11.92 -9.39
CA LYS A 201 -36.87 12.12 -10.81
C LYS A 201 -36.82 10.81 -11.59
N ALA A 202 -37.98 10.15 -11.71
CA ALA A 202 -38.22 9.20 -12.79
C ALA A 202 -37.51 9.73 -14.03
N VAL A 203 -36.43 9.07 -14.43
CA VAL A 203 -35.72 9.44 -15.64
C VAL A 203 -36.80 9.31 -16.69
N THR A 204 -37.30 10.42 -17.21
CA THR A 204 -38.12 10.45 -18.41
C THR A 204 -37.20 10.08 -19.57
N ALA A 205 -36.64 8.87 -19.52
CA ALA A 205 -36.21 8.15 -20.69
C ALA A 205 -37.49 8.04 -21.50
N GLY A 206 -37.53 8.77 -22.61
CA GLY A 206 -38.69 8.79 -23.49
C GLY A 206 -39.20 7.36 -23.69
N ARG A 207 -40.50 7.17 -23.44
CA ARG A 207 -41.27 5.94 -23.61
C ARG A 207 -41.07 4.87 -22.52
N GLY A 208 -41.77 5.07 -21.41
CA GLY A 208 -42.74 4.05 -20.95
C GLY A 208 -42.24 2.82 -20.19
N ARG A 209 -41.08 2.87 -19.52
CA ARG A 209 -40.79 1.91 -18.43
C ARG A 209 -40.35 2.65 -17.17
N PRO A 210 -41.02 2.45 -16.02
CA PRO A 210 -40.48 2.89 -14.74
C PRO A 210 -39.16 2.15 -14.51
N CYS A 211 -38.04 2.86 -14.64
CA CYS A 211 -36.79 2.36 -14.11
C CYS A 211 -36.91 2.42 -12.58
N GLY A 212 -36.88 1.24 -11.93
CA GLY A 212 -37.16 1.09 -10.51
C GLY A 212 -36.37 2.07 -9.66
N LEU A 213 -37.03 2.67 -8.67
CA LEU A 213 -36.37 3.48 -7.64
C LEU A 213 -35.29 2.64 -6.97
N LYS A 214 -34.04 3.02 -7.16
CA LYS A 214 -32.90 2.31 -6.58
C LYS A 214 -32.49 3.00 -5.28
N TYR A 215 -32.76 2.35 -4.16
CA TYR A 215 -32.41 2.82 -2.81
C TYR A 215 -30.97 2.45 -2.47
N HIS A 216 -30.06 2.74 -3.41
CA HIS A 216 -28.73 2.17 -3.45
C HIS A 216 -27.93 2.38 -2.18
N ARG A 217 -28.09 3.51 -1.48
CA ARG A 217 -27.30 3.77 -0.27
C ARG A 217 -27.79 2.91 0.89
N LEU A 218 -29.11 2.71 1.03
CA LEU A 218 -29.68 1.87 2.07
C LEU A 218 -29.46 0.37 1.77
N GLU A 219 -29.51 -0.02 0.51
CA GLU A 219 -29.16 -1.39 0.07
C GLU A 219 -27.68 -1.70 0.37
N ASN A 220 -26.75 -0.82 -0.05
CA ASN A 220 -25.33 -0.96 0.28
C ASN A 220 -25.10 -1.00 1.80
N LEU A 221 -25.87 -0.22 2.56
CA LEU A 221 -25.81 -0.22 4.02
C LEU A 221 -26.25 -1.58 4.60
N ALA A 222 -27.36 -2.16 4.10
CA ALA A 222 -27.79 -3.49 4.51
C ALA A 222 -26.72 -4.55 4.17
N ASP A 223 -26.17 -4.49 2.95
CA ASP A 223 -25.15 -5.42 2.48
C ASP A 223 -23.88 -5.37 3.32
N GLN A 224 -23.41 -4.18 3.72
CA GLN A 224 -22.19 -4.07 4.53
C GLN A 224 -22.39 -4.69 5.93
N PHE A 225 -23.56 -4.50 6.54
CA PHE A 225 -23.85 -5.05 7.87
C PHE A 225 -24.05 -6.56 7.81
N ALA A 226 -24.66 -7.07 6.73
CA ALA A 226 -24.74 -8.51 6.47
C ALA A 226 -23.34 -9.12 6.29
N LYS A 227 -22.45 -8.47 5.52
CA LYS A 227 -21.04 -8.90 5.39
C LYS A 227 -20.31 -8.92 6.72
N MET A 228 -20.50 -7.90 7.56
CA MET A 228 -19.91 -7.82 8.90
C MET A 228 -20.39 -8.97 9.80
N ARG A 229 -21.69 -9.28 9.79
CA ARG A 229 -22.29 -10.42 10.48
C ARG A 229 -21.66 -11.72 10.00
N ASP A 230 -21.66 -11.96 8.70
CA ASP A 230 -21.20 -13.21 8.10
C ASP A 230 -19.71 -13.46 8.36
N ALA A 231 -18.89 -12.41 8.27
CA ALA A 231 -17.48 -12.49 8.59
C ALA A 231 -17.26 -12.79 10.09
N ALA A 232 -18.04 -12.21 11.00
CA ALA A 232 -17.96 -12.56 12.42
C ALA A 232 -18.29 -14.03 12.69
N MET A 233 -19.37 -14.53 12.08
CA MET A 233 -19.80 -15.92 12.19
C MET A 233 -18.74 -16.88 11.63
N LEU A 234 -18.14 -16.54 10.49
CA LEU A 234 -17.04 -17.31 9.89
C LEU A 234 -15.84 -17.46 10.83
N HIS A 235 -15.56 -16.43 11.64
CA HIS A 235 -14.48 -16.44 12.62
C HIS A 235 -14.88 -16.95 14.01
N GLY A 236 -16.00 -17.68 14.11
CA GLY A 236 -16.39 -18.42 15.31
C GLY A 236 -17.25 -17.65 16.30
N ASN A 237 -17.77 -16.47 15.95
CA ASN A 237 -18.78 -15.80 16.76
C ASN A 237 -20.11 -16.55 16.62
N SER A 238 -20.67 -17.09 17.71
CA SER A 238 -21.91 -17.89 17.66
C SER A 238 -23.20 -17.04 17.69
N GLY A 239 -23.12 -15.75 17.41
CA GLY A 239 -24.27 -14.83 17.40
C GLY A 239 -24.33 -13.84 18.56
N SER A 240 -23.72 -14.16 19.70
CA SER A 240 -23.94 -13.43 20.97
C SER A 240 -22.79 -12.53 21.42
N GLN A 241 -21.60 -12.64 20.82
CA GLN A 241 -20.45 -11.83 21.23
C GLN A 241 -20.48 -10.46 20.53
N PRO A 242 -20.44 -9.34 21.27
CA PRO A 242 -20.41 -8.00 20.66
C PRO A 242 -19.15 -7.80 19.83
N LEU A 243 -19.30 -7.18 18.65
CA LEU A 243 -18.17 -6.82 17.82
C LEU A 243 -17.44 -5.61 18.40
N ARG A 244 -16.11 -5.62 18.37
CA ARG A 244 -15.28 -4.44 18.67
C ARG A 244 -15.19 -3.50 17.48
N GLN A 245 -15.46 -4.02 16.27
CA GLN A 245 -15.49 -3.28 15.03
C GLN A 245 -16.85 -2.60 14.80
N SER A 246 -16.83 -1.35 14.39
CA SER A 246 -18.01 -0.57 13.99
C SER A 246 -17.73 0.21 12.70
N PRO A 247 -18.73 0.46 11.85
CA PRO A 247 -18.52 1.28 10.66
C PRO A 247 -18.11 2.71 11.04
N LEU A 248 -17.36 3.35 10.15
CA LEU A 248 -16.79 4.68 10.38
C LEU A 248 -17.42 5.70 9.43
N TYR A 249 -17.66 6.91 9.95
CA TYR A 249 -18.01 8.09 9.15
C TYR A 249 -16.85 9.07 9.18
N VAL A 250 -16.41 9.52 8.01
CA VAL A 250 -15.37 10.56 7.88
C VAL A 250 -16.03 11.87 7.50
N GLY A 251 -15.64 12.93 8.20
CA GLY A 251 -16.04 14.29 7.85
C GLY A 251 -14.91 15.28 8.02
N CYS A 252 -15.00 16.37 7.27
CA CYS A 252 -14.05 17.48 7.36
C CYS A 252 -14.70 18.78 7.85
N SER A 253 -13.90 19.64 8.46
CA SER A 253 -14.29 20.96 8.96
C SER A 253 -13.25 22.02 8.57
N SER A 254 -13.71 23.10 7.94
CA SER A 254 -12.91 24.31 7.73
C SER A 254 -12.92 25.27 8.94
N LYS A 255 -13.61 24.88 10.01
CA LYS A 255 -13.59 25.49 11.35
C LYS A 255 -13.00 24.48 12.36
N ALA A 256 -12.97 24.81 13.65
CA ALA A 256 -12.68 23.83 14.69
C ALA A 256 -13.49 22.54 14.50
N MET A 257 -12.82 21.39 14.40
CA MET A 257 -13.47 20.10 14.16
C MET A 257 -14.56 19.80 15.18
N CYS A 258 -14.36 20.20 16.45
CA CYS A 258 -15.35 20.01 17.51
C CYS A 258 -16.68 20.69 17.25
N ASP A 259 -16.72 21.80 16.52
CA ASP A 259 -17.99 22.47 16.23
C ASP A 259 -18.78 21.76 15.14
N ARG A 260 -18.08 21.05 14.26
CA ARG A 260 -18.71 20.27 13.20
C ARG A 260 -19.20 18.93 13.71
N TYR A 261 -18.36 18.16 14.42
CA TYR A 261 -18.78 16.81 14.80
C TYR A 261 -19.86 16.76 15.89
N LYS A 262 -20.08 17.85 16.65
CA LYS A 262 -21.25 18.00 17.54
C LYS A 262 -22.57 17.78 16.82
N GLN A 263 -22.63 18.07 15.52
CA GLN A 263 -23.84 17.90 14.68
C GLN A 263 -24.12 16.43 14.33
N HIS A 264 -23.19 15.52 14.65
CA HIS A 264 -23.35 14.07 14.50
C HIS A 264 -23.75 13.39 15.82
N ILE A 265 -23.78 14.14 16.94
CA ILE A 265 -24.13 13.63 18.26
C ILE A 265 -25.60 13.98 18.52
N PRO A 266 -26.48 12.99 18.69
CA PRO A 266 -27.89 13.24 18.89
C PRO A 266 -28.15 13.89 20.26
N THR A 267 -28.78 15.05 20.26
CA THR A 267 -29.22 15.85 21.43
C THR A 267 -30.72 15.78 21.70
N ASN A 268 -31.50 15.10 20.83
CA ASN A 268 -32.97 15.02 20.88
C ASN A 268 -33.70 16.34 20.64
N LEU A 269 -33.02 17.34 20.07
CA LEU A 269 -33.63 18.61 19.69
C LEU A 269 -34.22 18.56 18.28
N ALA A 270 -35.14 19.46 17.95
CA ALA A 270 -35.69 19.55 16.60
C ALA A 270 -34.59 19.90 15.58
N GLY A 271 -34.57 19.20 14.44
CA GLY A 271 -33.58 19.40 13.38
C GLY A 271 -32.20 18.76 13.64
N ASP A 272 -32.06 18.00 14.71
CA ASP A 272 -30.88 17.21 15.01
C ASP A 272 -30.51 16.25 13.87
N LEU A 273 -29.21 15.98 13.67
CA LEU A 273 -28.66 15.18 12.56
C LEU A 273 -28.95 15.68 11.12
N ASN A 274 -29.63 16.81 10.90
CA ASN A 274 -29.87 17.34 9.54
C ASN A 274 -28.57 17.68 8.78
N GLY A 275 -27.50 17.98 9.51
CA GLY A 275 -26.16 18.23 8.95
C GLY A 275 -25.32 16.98 8.71
N SER A 276 -25.84 15.78 9.01
CA SER A 276 -25.14 14.50 8.92
C SER A 276 -25.40 13.78 7.60
N ALA A 277 -24.56 12.79 7.28
CA ALA A 277 -24.83 11.85 6.20
C ALA A 277 -26.14 11.08 6.47
N LYS A 278 -26.91 10.80 5.41
CA LYS A 278 -28.22 10.15 5.52
C LYS A 278 -28.14 8.75 6.11
N THR A 279 -27.17 7.95 5.67
CA THR A 279 -26.83 6.63 6.21
C THR A 279 -26.48 6.68 7.71
N TRP A 280 -25.66 7.66 8.12
CA TRP A 280 -25.33 7.87 9.54
C TRP A 280 -26.58 8.17 10.38
N GLY A 281 -27.38 9.15 9.95
CA GLY A 281 -28.58 9.55 10.69
C GLY A 281 -29.62 8.42 10.74
N PHE A 282 -29.83 7.74 9.62
CA PHE A 282 -30.69 6.57 9.51
C PHE A 282 -30.29 5.45 10.47
N THR A 283 -29.00 5.10 10.51
CA THR A 283 -28.51 4.05 11.41
C THR A 283 -28.78 4.39 12.88
N ILE A 284 -28.53 5.64 13.31
CA ILE A 284 -28.82 6.06 14.68
C ILE A 284 -30.32 5.94 14.98
N CYS A 285 -31.17 6.47 14.09
CA CYS A 285 -32.62 6.42 14.22
C CYS A 285 -33.13 4.99 14.34
N LEU A 286 -32.75 4.13 13.40
CA LEU A 286 -33.20 2.74 13.34
C LEU A 286 -32.74 1.93 14.56
N LEU A 287 -31.50 2.11 15.01
CA LEU A 287 -31.00 1.46 16.22
C LEU A 287 -31.79 1.88 17.48
N ARG A 288 -32.18 3.16 17.57
CA ARG A 288 -33.01 3.62 18.69
C ARG A 288 -34.43 3.06 18.63
N THR A 289 -35.03 2.97 17.46
CA THR A 289 -36.33 2.29 17.26
C THR A 289 -36.26 0.82 17.66
N LEU A 290 -35.13 0.15 17.43
CA LEU A 290 -34.86 -1.21 17.90
C LEU A 290 -34.52 -1.30 19.41
N GLY A 291 -34.59 -0.19 20.15
CA GLY A 291 -34.38 -0.15 21.60
C GLY A 291 -32.92 -0.02 22.04
N PHE A 292 -31.97 0.21 21.13
CA PHE A 292 -30.57 0.38 21.51
C PHE A 292 -30.27 1.79 22.03
N SER A 293 -29.55 1.85 23.15
CA SER A 293 -28.91 3.08 23.63
C SER A 293 -27.51 3.18 23.03
N LEU A 294 -27.19 4.34 22.46
CA LEU A 294 -25.96 4.55 21.70
C LEU A 294 -25.02 5.53 22.41
N ASP A 295 -23.72 5.25 22.33
CA ASP A 295 -22.65 6.20 22.62
C ASP A 295 -21.93 6.55 21.32
N ILE A 296 -21.78 7.85 21.05
CA ILE A 296 -21.15 8.38 19.83
C ILE A 296 -19.72 8.82 20.15
N HIS A 297 -18.78 8.31 19.38
CA HIS A 297 -17.35 8.61 19.51
C HIS A 297 -16.93 9.47 18.33
N ALA A 298 -16.51 10.70 18.61
CA ALA A 298 -16.00 11.63 17.60
C ALA A 298 -14.55 11.98 17.89
N THR A 299 -13.68 11.67 16.94
CA THR A 299 -12.23 11.75 17.10
C THR A 299 -11.63 12.59 15.99
N PRO A 300 -11.02 13.76 16.29
CA PRO A 300 -10.10 14.44 15.40
C PRO A 300 -8.98 13.50 14.98
N VAL A 301 -8.68 13.44 13.69
CA VAL A 301 -7.67 12.52 13.15
C VAL A 301 -6.51 13.29 12.51
N LEU A 302 -6.82 14.30 11.70
CA LEU A 302 -5.82 15.11 11.01
C LEU A 302 -6.13 16.58 11.16
N CYS A 303 -5.18 17.34 11.69
CA CYS A 303 -5.17 18.80 11.58
C CYS A 303 -4.56 19.22 10.24
N ILE A 304 -5.07 20.31 9.70
CA ILE A 304 -4.50 20.96 8.51
C ILE A 304 -3.95 22.33 8.87
N TYR A 305 -2.90 22.74 8.16
CA TYR A 305 -2.29 24.07 8.31
C TYR A 305 -2.22 24.83 6.99
N LYS A 306 -2.64 24.21 5.89
CA LYS A 306 -2.89 24.85 4.59
C LYS A 306 -4.32 24.56 4.16
N GLU A 307 -4.92 25.51 3.44
CA GLU A 307 -6.27 25.35 2.91
C GLU A 307 -6.38 24.19 1.92
N SER A 308 -5.36 23.98 1.07
CA SER A 308 -5.32 22.87 0.09
C SER A 308 -5.40 21.50 0.74
N GLN A 309 -4.96 21.38 1.99
CA GLN A 309 -4.90 20.11 2.71
C GLN A 309 -6.25 19.62 3.22
N LEU A 310 -7.30 20.46 3.27
CA LEU A 310 -8.59 20.01 3.80
C LEU A 310 -9.16 18.87 2.96
N ASP A 311 -9.16 19.07 1.64
CA ASP A 311 -9.60 18.09 0.65
C ASP A 311 -8.77 16.80 0.74
N ALA A 312 -7.44 16.93 0.67
CA ALA A 312 -6.52 15.81 0.79
C ALA A 312 -6.70 15.06 2.13
N SER A 313 -6.89 15.76 3.24
CA SER A 313 -7.08 15.10 4.54
C SER A 313 -8.36 14.27 4.61
N GLU A 314 -9.46 14.76 4.02
CA GLU A 314 -10.73 14.02 4.01
C GLU A 314 -10.63 12.79 3.10
N LYS A 315 -10.03 12.95 1.92
CA LYS A 315 -9.76 11.87 0.96
C LYS A 315 -8.89 10.77 1.56
N LEU A 316 -7.77 11.16 2.17
CA LEU A 316 -6.82 10.24 2.81
C LEU A 316 -7.48 9.42 3.90
N VAL A 317 -8.15 10.08 4.86
CA VAL A 317 -8.79 9.37 5.99
C VAL A 317 -9.92 8.48 5.48
N THR A 318 -10.75 8.96 4.53
CA THR A 318 -11.83 8.19 3.91
C THR A 318 -11.31 6.89 3.30
N ALA A 319 -10.22 6.96 2.54
CA ALA A 319 -9.60 5.81 1.90
C ALA A 319 -9.02 4.81 2.93
N LEU A 320 -8.22 5.31 3.89
CA LEU A 320 -7.55 4.47 4.89
C LEU A 320 -8.54 3.70 5.77
N CYS A 321 -9.67 4.31 6.13
CA CYS A 321 -10.68 3.64 6.96
C CYS A 321 -11.73 2.87 6.14
N ARG A 322 -11.74 3.01 4.81
CA ARG A 322 -12.76 2.48 3.89
C ARG A 322 -14.17 2.90 4.31
N SER A 323 -14.36 4.20 4.60
CA SER A 323 -15.61 4.69 5.18
C SER A 323 -16.79 4.77 4.22
N PHE A 324 -16.66 4.37 2.97
CA PHE A 324 -17.81 4.35 2.08
C PHE A 324 -18.82 3.27 2.45
N CYS A 325 -20.11 3.55 2.24
CA CYS A 325 -21.22 2.64 2.51
C CYS A 325 -21.19 1.32 1.72
N TYR A 326 -20.56 1.31 0.53
CA TYR A 326 -20.41 0.09 -0.27
C TYR A 326 -19.21 -0.77 0.18
N GLN A 327 -18.32 -0.17 0.97
CA GLN A 327 -17.21 -0.83 1.62
C GLN A 327 -17.66 -1.22 3.03
N ASN A 328 -17.32 -0.42 4.05
CA ASN A 328 -17.54 -0.74 5.47
C ASN A 328 -17.79 0.51 6.34
N GLY A 329 -18.44 1.55 5.82
CA GLY A 329 -18.66 2.80 6.55
C GLY A 329 -19.98 3.50 6.25
N TYR A 330 -20.01 4.81 6.48
CA TYR A 330 -21.22 5.63 6.33
C TYR A 330 -21.14 6.70 5.23
N ASN A 331 -19.98 6.97 4.63
CA ASN A 331 -19.86 7.95 3.55
C ASN A 331 -20.58 7.47 2.27
N THR A 332 -21.42 8.33 1.68
CA THR A 332 -22.16 8.03 0.43
C THR A 332 -21.85 9.00 -0.69
N VAL A 333 -20.97 9.96 -0.42
CA VAL A 333 -20.59 11.04 -1.35
C VAL A 333 -19.08 11.06 -1.38
N SER A 334 -18.52 11.39 -2.54
CA SER A 334 -17.08 11.54 -2.69
C SER A 334 -16.57 12.54 -1.65
N PRO A 335 -15.49 12.21 -0.92
CA PRO A 335 -14.81 13.18 -0.05
C PRO A 335 -14.27 14.33 -0.90
N GLY A 336 -13.98 15.46 -0.24
CA GLY A 336 -13.35 16.58 -0.91
C GLY A 336 -14.26 17.71 -1.35
N GLY A 337 -15.41 17.87 -0.68
CA GLY A 337 -16.28 19.01 -0.93
C GLY A 337 -15.53 20.32 -0.67
N VAL A 338 -15.49 21.22 -1.65
CA VAL A 338 -14.77 22.50 -1.57
C VAL A 338 -15.27 23.32 -0.38
N LYS A 339 -14.47 23.35 0.69
CA LYS A 339 -14.71 24.19 1.87
C LYS A 339 -13.46 25.01 2.12
N ARG A 340 -13.53 26.30 1.83
CA ARG A 340 -12.44 27.23 2.12
C ARG A 340 -12.34 27.48 3.62
N VAL A 341 -11.13 27.46 4.17
CA VAL A 341 -10.87 27.89 5.55
C VAL A 341 -10.83 29.41 5.57
N LYS A 342 -11.91 30.03 6.07
CA LYS A 342 -12.08 31.49 6.06
C LYS A 342 -11.32 32.18 7.21
N ASP A 343 -10.98 31.44 8.25
CA ASP A 343 -10.33 31.96 9.44
C ASP A 343 -8.82 31.70 9.37
N ALA A 344 -8.05 32.74 9.05
CA ALA A 344 -6.59 32.66 8.97
C ALA A 344 -5.95 32.41 10.35
N GLY A 345 -6.53 32.97 11.43
CA GLY A 345 -6.02 32.78 12.79
C GLY A 345 -6.14 31.32 13.24
N LEU A 346 -7.20 30.63 12.80
CA LEU A 346 -7.38 29.21 13.03
C LEU A 346 -6.29 28.35 12.37
N LEU A 347 -5.88 28.68 11.13
CA LEU A 347 -4.78 27.99 10.44
C LEU A 347 -3.43 28.29 11.09
N ASP A 348 -3.18 29.53 11.53
CA ASP A 348 -1.94 29.89 12.22
C ASP A 348 -1.81 29.15 13.56
N ASN A 349 -2.91 28.97 14.28
CA ASN A 349 -2.94 28.18 15.51
C ASN A 349 -2.67 26.71 15.22
N ALA A 350 -3.29 26.14 14.18
CA ALA A 350 -3.02 24.76 13.76
C ALA A 350 -1.56 24.56 13.34
N LYS A 351 -0.97 25.54 12.64
CA LYS A 351 0.44 25.54 12.25
C LYS A 351 1.36 25.53 13.47
N ARG A 352 1.10 26.39 14.47
CA ARG A 352 1.88 26.41 15.72
C ARG A 352 1.74 25.11 16.49
N HIS A 353 0.51 24.60 16.59
CA HIS A 353 0.21 23.33 17.25
C HIS A 353 1.00 22.17 16.63
N LEU A 354 0.98 22.04 15.31
CA LEU A 354 1.72 21.00 14.59
C LEU A 354 3.23 21.18 14.67
N ALA A 355 3.73 22.44 14.63
CA ALA A 355 5.16 22.72 14.74
C ALA A 355 5.75 22.39 16.12
N LEU A 356 4.92 22.39 17.17
CA LEU A 356 5.31 22.04 18.53
C LEU A 356 4.97 20.57 18.88
N SER A 357 4.51 19.78 17.91
CA SER A 357 4.11 18.39 18.15
C SER A 357 5.31 17.46 17.98
N ASP A 358 5.78 16.89 19.09
CA ASP A 358 6.85 15.88 19.09
C ASP A 358 6.51 14.71 18.15
N ARG A 359 5.25 14.25 18.17
CA ARG A 359 4.74 13.21 17.26
C ARG A 359 5.00 13.53 15.79
N VAL A 360 4.71 14.76 15.36
CA VAL A 360 4.89 15.16 13.95
C VAL A 360 6.38 15.13 13.60
N SER A 361 7.22 15.65 14.49
CA SER A 361 8.68 15.63 14.35
C SER A 361 9.21 14.19 14.28
N ASP A 362 8.79 13.32 15.19
CA ASP A 362 9.20 11.92 15.28
C ASP A 362 8.76 11.14 14.04
N ASN A 363 7.51 11.29 13.63
CA ASN A 363 7.00 10.65 12.41
C ASN A 363 7.76 11.12 11.18
N ALA A 364 8.01 12.43 11.05
CA ALA A 364 8.77 12.98 9.93
C ALA A 364 10.23 12.48 9.91
N SER A 365 10.90 12.44 11.07
CA SER A 365 12.27 11.92 11.19
C SER A 365 12.31 10.44 10.81
N ASN A 366 11.43 9.61 11.39
CA ASN A 366 11.36 8.19 11.09
C ASN A 366 11.07 7.93 9.61
N MET A 367 10.20 8.74 8.99
CA MET A 367 9.94 8.66 7.56
C MET A 367 11.17 9.01 6.72
N ALA A 368 11.90 10.06 7.09
CA ALA A 368 13.14 10.45 6.40
C ALA A 368 14.23 9.40 6.55
N ASP A 369 14.42 8.86 7.75
CA ASP A 369 15.42 7.82 8.03
C ASP A 369 15.13 6.54 7.22
N MET A 370 13.86 6.12 7.15
CA MET A 370 13.45 4.98 6.35
C MET A 370 13.58 5.24 4.84
N ALA A 371 13.22 6.44 4.37
CA ALA A 371 13.42 6.81 2.98
C ALA A 371 14.90 6.74 2.60
N ASN A 372 15.79 7.27 3.45
CA ASN A 372 17.23 7.22 3.25
C ASN A 372 17.77 5.77 3.25
N ALA A 373 17.30 4.94 4.18
CA ALA A 373 17.68 3.52 4.22
C ALA A 373 17.25 2.76 2.96
N GLN A 374 16.06 3.05 2.43
CA GLN A 374 15.61 2.47 1.16
C GLN A 374 16.41 2.97 -0.04
N LEU A 375 16.73 4.26 -0.10
CA LEU A 375 17.60 4.81 -1.15
C LEU A 375 18.97 4.11 -1.15
N ILE A 376 19.60 3.97 0.02
CA ILE A 376 20.87 3.24 0.16
C ILE A 376 20.73 1.79 -0.30
N THR A 377 19.61 1.14 0.03
CA THR A 377 19.34 -0.24 -0.39
C THR A 377 19.22 -0.35 -1.91
N MET A 378 18.56 0.60 -2.56
CA MET A 378 18.43 0.66 -4.02
C MET A 378 19.78 0.94 -4.69
N GLU A 379 20.55 1.90 -4.20
CA GLU A 379 21.90 2.22 -4.71
C GLU A 379 22.84 1.02 -4.58
N ASN A 380 22.77 0.30 -3.45
CA ASN A 380 23.54 -0.93 -3.25
C ASN A 380 23.11 -2.04 -4.23
N ALA A 381 21.80 -2.20 -4.49
CA ALA A 381 21.31 -3.19 -5.44
C ALA A 381 21.78 -2.89 -6.87
N GLU A 382 21.75 -1.62 -7.29
CA GLU A 382 22.29 -1.19 -8.58
C GLU A 382 23.82 -1.43 -8.68
N ALA A 383 24.56 -1.14 -7.61
CA ALA A 383 26.00 -1.40 -7.55
C ALA A 383 26.34 -2.90 -7.64
N VAL A 384 25.58 -3.76 -6.96
CA VAL A 384 25.72 -5.22 -7.05
C VAL A 384 25.45 -5.69 -8.49
N GLN A 385 24.38 -5.22 -9.12
CA GLN A 385 24.06 -5.57 -10.51
C GLN A 385 25.18 -5.15 -11.47
N LEU A 386 25.80 -3.99 -11.26
CA LEU A 386 26.94 -3.55 -12.07
C LEU A 386 28.19 -4.42 -11.84
N LEU A 387 28.44 -4.85 -10.60
CA LEU A 387 29.55 -5.75 -10.27
C LEU A 387 29.35 -7.13 -10.90
N GLU A 388 28.13 -7.67 -10.90
CA GLU A 388 27.78 -8.92 -11.57
C GLU A 388 28.09 -8.82 -13.08
N GLN A 389 27.65 -7.76 -13.74
CA GLN A 389 27.95 -7.54 -15.17
C GLN A 389 29.46 -7.43 -15.47
N ARG A 390 30.23 -6.81 -14.57
CA ARG A 390 31.70 -6.72 -14.71
C ARG A 390 32.36 -8.07 -14.48
N TYR A 391 31.88 -8.84 -13.50
CA TYR A 391 32.36 -10.18 -13.22
C TYR A 391 32.13 -11.10 -14.42
N ASP A 392 30.94 -11.07 -15.03
CA ASP A 392 30.62 -11.86 -16.22
C ASP A 392 31.54 -11.51 -17.40
N ARG A 393 31.81 -10.21 -17.60
CA ARG A 393 32.77 -9.76 -18.62
C ARG A 393 34.17 -10.28 -18.34
N PHE A 394 34.65 -10.14 -17.10
CA PHE A 394 35.98 -10.60 -16.71
C PHE A 394 36.09 -12.12 -16.84
N ALA A 395 35.05 -12.88 -16.48
CA ALA A 395 35.00 -14.32 -16.67
C ALA A 395 35.10 -14.72 -18.15
N ALA A 396 34.46 -13.95 -19.04
CA ALA A 396 34.60 -14.15 -20.48
C ALA A 396 36.02 -13.83 -20.99
N GLU A 397 36.63 -12.75 -20.52
CA GLU A 397 38.02 -12.38 -20.85
C GLU A 397 39.02 -13.44 -20.36
N VAL A 398 38.86 -13.96 -19.13
CA VAL A 398 39.70 -15.05 -18.60
C VAL A 398 39.60 -16.28 -19.48
N LYS A 399 38.38 -16.65 -19.89
CA LYS A 399 38.19 -17.79 -20.80
C LYS A 399 38.87 -17.57 -22.16
N GLU A 400 38.77 -16.35 -22.72
CA GLU A 400 39.46 -16.00 -23.97
C GLU A 400 40.99 -16.12 -23.83
N HIS A 401 41.54 -15.64 -22.72
CA HIS A 401 42.98 -15.77 -22.43
C HIS A 401 43.41 -17.20 -22.17
N GLU A 402 42.59 -18.03 -21.52
CA GLU A 402 42.86 -19.47 -21.37
C GLU A 402 42.94 -20.17 -22.74
N GLU A 403 42.05 -19.83 -23.66
CA GLU A 403 42.09 -20.33 -25.05
C GLU A 403 43.34 -19.83 -25.80
N GLU A 404 43.76 -18.59 -25.59
CA GLU A 404 44.98 -18.01 -26.17
C GLU A 404 46.25 -18.69 -25.64
N VAL A 405 46.34 -18.90 -24.32
CA VAL A 405 47.45 -19.61 -23.68
C VAL A 405 47.55 -21.04 -24.23
N ALA A 406 46.43 -21.75 -24.36
CA ALA A 406 46.40 -23.10 -24.95
C ALA A 406 46.94 -23.11 -26.40
N LYS A 407 46.61 -22.08 -27.21
CA LYS A 407 47.16 -21.93 -28.56
C LYS A 407 48.67 -21.67 -28.56
N LEU A 408 49.15 -20.81 -27.66
CA LEU A 408 50.58 -20.51 -27.52
C LEU A 408 51.38 -21.74 -27.08
N GLU A 409 50.87 -22.52 -26.14
CA GLU A 409 51.49 -23.77 -25.70
C GLU A 409 51.57 -24.79 -26.85
N ALA A 410 50.51 -24.92 -27.65
CA ALA A 410 50.51 -25.77 -28.84
C ALA A 410 51.54 -25.30 -29.89
N MET A 411 51.68 -23.99 -30.09
CA MET A 411 52.72 -23.44 -30.99
C MET A 411 54.13 -23.71 -30.45
N ARG A 412 54.37 -23.48 -29.15
CA ARG A 412 55.66 -23.75 -28.51
C ARG A 412 56.06 -25.22 -28.64
N ALA A 413 55.12 -26.14 -28.48
CA ALA A 413 55.35 -27.57 -28.68
C ALA A 413 55.82 -27.88 -30.12
N LYS A 414 55.16 -27.30 -31.13
CA LYS A 414 55.57 -27.44 -32.54
C LYS A 414 56.95 -26.83 -32.82
N THR A 415 57.25 -25.67 -32.27
CA THR A 415 58.56 -25.02 -32.42
C THR A 415 59.67 -25.86 -31.79
N LYS A 416 59.41 -26.44 -30.61
CA LYS A 416 60.35 -27.35 -29.95
C LYS A 416 60.62 -28.58 -30.81
N GLU A 417 59.58 -29.22 -31.34
CA GLU A 417 59.72 -30.36 -32.25
C GLU A 417 60.56 -30.01 -33.50
N ALA A 418 60.34 -28.82 -34.09
CA ALA A 418 61.12 -28.35 -35.23
C ALA A 418 62.59 -28.09 -34.87
N LEU A 419 62.86 -27.53 -33.69
CA LEU A 419 64.21 -27.32 -33.16
C LEU A 419 64.94 -28.65 -32.94
N ASP A 420 64.27 -29.64 -32.35
CA ASP A 420 64.84 -30.97 -32.10
C ASP A 420 65.18 -31.67 -33.44
N LYS A 421 64.32 -31.53 -34.47
CA LYS A 421 64.61 -32.00 -35.83
C LYS A 421 65.82 -31.31 -36.45
N LEU A 422 65.89 -29.98 -36.37
CA LEU A 422 67.04 -29.21 -36.89
C LEU A 422 68.33 -29.57 -36.16
N HIS A 423 68.27 -29.78 -34.84
CA HIS A 423 69.42 -30.20 -34.05
C HIS A 423 69.91 -31.59 -34.50
N THR A 424 68.98 -32.53 -34.72
CA THR A 424 69.29 -33.87 -35.26
C THR A 424 69.97 -33.78 -36.63
N MET A 425 69.39 -32.99 -37.56
CA MET A 425 69.98 -32.76 -38.90
C MET A 425 71.37 -32.11 -38.82
N LEU A 426 71.59 -31.20 -37.86
CA LEU A 426 72.87 -30.56 -37.65
C LEU A 426 73.93 -31.56 -37.20
N GLU A 427 73.60 -32.46 -36.27
CA GLU A 427 74.52 -33.51 -35.81
C GLU A 427 74.81 -34.53 -36.92
N GLU A 428 73.82 -34.92 -37.72
CA GLU A 428 74.01 -35.75 -38.92
C GLU A 428 74.94 -35.09 -39.95
N ASN A 429 74.77 -33.79 -40.19
CA ASN A 429 75.64 -33.02 -41.08
C ASN A 429 77.07 -32.92 -40.53
N LYS A 430 77.25 -32.70 -39.21
CA LYS A 430 78.59 -32.70 -38.58
C LYS A 430 79.29 -34.05 -38.76
N ALA A 431 78.58 -35.16 -38.54
CA ALA A 431 79.11 -36.50 -38.77
C ALA A 431 79.52 -36.71 -40.23
N THR A 432 78.71 -36.22 -41.17
CA THR A 432 78.98 -36.25 -42.61
C THR A 432 80.23 -35.42 -42.97
N ILE A 433 80.37 -34.22 -42.42
CA ILE A 433 81.56 -33.37 -42.60
C ILE A 433 82.81 -34.08 -42.04
N HIS A 434 82.74 -34.69 -40.86
CA HIS A 434 83.85 -35.47 -40.30
C HIS A 434 84.25 -36.63 -41.22
N LYS A 435 83.27 -37.36 -41.78
CA LYS A 435 83.52 -38.41 -42.76
C LYS A 435 84.24 -37.88 -44.00
N TYR A 436 83.73 -36.80 -44.61
CA TYR A 436 84.36 -36.18 -45.78
C TYR A 436 85.76 -35.63 -45.47
N HIS A 437 85.98 -35.10 -44.27
CA HIS A 437 87.30 -34.64 -43.87
C HIS A 437 88.30 -35.81 -43.75
N ALA A 438 87.87 -36.95 -43.20
CA ALA A 438 88.69 -38.17 -43.15
C ALA A 438 88.98 -38.72 -44.57
N GLU A 439 87.99 -38.72 -45.45
CA GLU A 439 88.17 -39.08 -46.87
C GLU A 439 89.14 -38.12 -47.57
N ALA A 440 89.02 -36.81 -47.37
CA ALA A 440 89.92 -35.82 -47.94
C ALA A 440 91.37 -36.03 -47.45
N GLN A 441 91.57 -36.32 -46.16
CA GLN A 441 92.89 -36.68 -45.62
C GLN A 441 93.45 -37.96 -46.25
N LEU A 442 92.59 -38.95 -46.52
CA LEU A 442 92.97 -40.17 -47.25
C LEU A 442 93.39 -39.84 -48.69
N TYR A 443 92.62 -39.01 -49.39
CA TYR A 443 92.96 -38.58 -50.75
C TYR A 443 94.27 -37.80 -50.82
N GLU A 444 94.56 -36.91 -49.87
CA GLU A 444 95.86 -36.23 -49.80
C GLU A 444 97.02 -37.22 -49.53
N ARG A 445 96.81 -38.24 -48.69
CA ARG A 445 97.81 -39.32 -48.51
C ARG A 445 98.00 -40.14 -49.78
N LEU A 446 96.91 -40.48 -50.49
CA LEU A 446 96.98 -41.18 -51.78
C LEU A 446 97.67 -40.32 -52.83
N LYS A 447 97.42 -39.02 -52.87
CA LYS A 447 98.10 -38.07 -53.75
C LYS A 447 99.60 -37.98 -53.47
N LEU A 448 100.02 -38.06 -52.20
CA LEU A 448 101.45 -38.19 -51.83
C LEU A 448 102.05 -39.53 -52.29
N LEU A 449 101.30 -40.64 -52.17
CA LEU A 449 101.72 -41.98 -52.61
C LEU A 449 101.81 -42.11 -54.14
N PHE A 450 100.82 -41.61 -54.87
CA PHE A 450 100.74 -41.67 -56.33
C PHE A 450 101.46 -40.51 -57.02
N GLY A 451 101.67 -39.38 -56.34
CA GLY A 451 102.58 -38.32 -56.80
C GLY A 451 104.06 -38.73 -56.78
N GLN A 452 104.39 -39.84 -56.13
CA GLN A 452 105.70 -40.51 -56.21
C GLN A 452 105.75 -41.63 -57.27
N LEU A 453 104.61 -41.96 -57.90
CA LEU A 453 104.56 -42.83 -59.08
C LEU A 453 104.67 -41.97 -60.34
N THR A 454 105.91 -41.74 -60.78
CA THR A 454 106.21 -41.39 -62.17
C THR A 454 105.75 -42.55 -63.05
N VAL A 455 104.50 -42.50 -63.50
CA VAL A 455 104.05 -43.29 -64.65
C VAL A 455 104.61 -42.63 -65.89
N GLU A 456 105.72 -43.17 -66.39
CA GLU A 456 106.16 -42.99 -67.76
C GLU A 456 105.04 -43.53 -68.68
N HIS A 457 104.12 -42.67 -69.07
CA HIS A 457 103.27 -42.96 -70.22
C HIS A 457 103.94 -42.42 -71.48
N GLU A 458 104.56 -43.37 -72.18
CA GLU A 458 104.93 -43.29 -73.58
C GLU A 458 103.82 -42.63 -74.41
N HIS A 459 104.25 -41.63 -75.19
CA HIS A 459 103.52 -41.11 -76.34
C HIS A 459 103.19 -42.22 -77.35
N PRO A 460 101.92 -42.34 -77.81
CA PRO A 460 101.62 -42.84 -79.13
C PRO A 460 101.20 -41.67 -80.03
N SER A 461 101.99 -41.52 -81.08
CA SER A 461 101.76 -40.78 -82.31
C SER A 461 100.32 -40.71 -82.86
N LYS A 462 99.94 -39.50 -83.28
CA LYS A 462 99.28 -39.13 -84.55
C LYS A 462 98.27 -40.11 -85.20
N ARG A 463 97.01 -39.66 -85.32
CA ARG A 463 96.12 -39.77 -86.52
C ARG A 463 95.04 -38.68 -86.40
N ARG A 464 95.09 -37.57 -87.14
CA ARG A 464 94.45 -37.28 -88.45
C ARG A 464 92.94 -37.56 -88.56
N ARG A 465 92.21 -36.44 -88.80
CA ARG A 465 91.10 -36.16 -89.74
C ARG A 465 89.63 -36.44 -89.38
N ALA A 466 88.83 -35.39 -89.65
CA ALA A 466 87.43 -35.29 -90.13
C ALA A 466 86.34 -35.82 -89.17
N GLU A 467 85.26 -35.13 -88.85
CA GLU A 467 84.51 -33.99 -89.43
C GLU A 467 84.22 -32.88 -88.41
#